data_AF-A0A1H8YT90-F1
#
_entry.id   AF-A0A1H8YT90-F1
#
_cell.length_a   1.000
_cell.length_b   1.000
_cell.length_c   1.000
_cell.angle_alpha   90.00
_cell.angle_beta   90.00
_cell.angle_gamma   90.00
#
_symmetry.space_group_name_H-M   'P 1'
#
loop_
_entity.id
_entity.type
_entity.pdbx_description
1 polymer ?
#
loop_
_entity_poly.entity_id
_entity_poly.type
_entity_poly.pdbx_seq_one_letter_code
_entity_poly.pdbx_strand_id
1 'polypeptide(L)' 'MKYKYIIALFLIGIVFWLIGNLIKLMHWPFSVEANILSILFMLLSCIILIVKILKNNNDGSKLNL' A
#
# COMPACT_ATOMS: atom_id res chain seq x y z
N MET A 1 0.61 -15.03 -6.62
CA MET A 1 0.68 -13.58 -6.87
C MET A 1 2.10 -13.20 -7.26
N LYS A 2 2.37 -12.59 -8.43
CA LYS A 2 3.68 -11.98 -8.69
C LYS A 2 3.89 -10.75 -7.79
N TYR A 3 5.13 -10.40 -7.45
CA TYR A 3 5.41 -9.24 -6.58
C TYR A 3 4.88 -7.92 -7.17
N LYS A 4 4.86 -7.82 -8.50
CA LYS A 4 4.30 -6.67 -9.25
C LYS A 4 2.90 -6.26 -8.81
N TYR A 5 2.02 -7.21 -8.46
CA TYR A 5 0.65 -6.89 -8.04
C TYR A 5 0.60 -6.26 -6.64
N ILE A 6 1.51 -6.67 -5.75
CA ILE A 6 1.59 -6.12 -4.39
C ILE A 6 2.22 -4.72 -4.44
N ILE A 7 3.21 -4.53 -5.30
CA ILE A 7 3.82 -3.20 -5.53
C ILE A 7 2.79 -2.26 -6.17
N ALA A 8 1.99 -2.72 -7.12
CA ALA A 8 0.91 -1.93 -7.71
C ALA A 8 -0.15 -1.51 -6.67
N LEU A 9 -0.53 -2.43 -5.77
CA LEU A 9 -1.45 -2.13 -4.68
C LEU A 9 -0.88 -1.07 -3.71
N PHE A 10 0.41 -1.17 -3.39
CA PHE A 10 1.10 -0.19 -2.56
C PHE A 10 1.16 1.19 -3.21
N LEU A 11 1.48 1.26 -4.50
CA LEU A 11 1.51 2.51 -5.28
C LEU A 11 0.13 3.18 -5.33
N ILE A 12 -0.94 2.40 -5.48
CA ILE A 12 -2.32 2.91 -5.41
C ILE A 12 -2.59 3.51 -4.03
N GLY A 13 -2.19 2.83 -2.95
CA GLY A 13 -2.31 3.35 -1.57
C GLY A 13 -1.60 4.70 -1.39
N ILE A 14 -0.42 4.87 -1.98
CA ILE A 14 0.32 6.14 -1.95
C ILE A 14 -0.43 7.26 -2.69
N VAL A 15 -1.04 6.96 -3.84
CA VAL A 15 -1.82 7.95 -4.60
C VAL A 15 -3.02 8.42 -3.77
N PHE A 16 -3.74 7.50 -3.14
CA PHE A 16 -4.85 7.86 -2.24
C PHE A 16 -4.39 8.66 -1.02
N TRP A 17 -3.21 8.35 -0.47
CA TRP A 17 -2.63 9.12 0.64
C TRP A 17 -2.25 10.55 0.21
N LEU A 18 -1.68 10.72 -0.99
CA LEU A 18 -1.42 12.02 -1.59
C LEU A 18 -2.70 12.83 -1.74
N ILE A 19 -3.75 12.23 -2.29
CA ILE A 19 -5.06 12.86 -2.46
C ILE A 19 -5.65 13.26 -1.10
N GLY A 20 -5.64 12.36 -0.11
CA GLY A 20 -6.14 12.67 1.24
C GLY A 20 -5.41 13.84 1.91
N ASN A 21 -4.08 13.93 1.73
CA ASN A 21 -3.29 15.07 2.22
C ASN A 21 -3.56 16.37 1.46
N LEU A 22 -3.81 16.31 0.15
CA LEU A 22 -4.24 17.46 -0.64
C LEU A 22 -5.58 18.00 -0.15
N ILE A 23 -6.55 17.11 0.08
CA ILE A 23 -7.87 17.45 0.64
C ILE A 23 -7.70 18.08 2.04
N LYS A 24 -6.78 17.55 2.86
CA LYS A 24 -6.44 18.10 4.18
C LYS A 24 -5.86 19.52 4.07
N LEU A 25 -4.96 19.77 3.12
CA LEU A 25 -4.41 21.10 2.84
C LEU A 25 -5.51 22.08 2.45
N MET A 26 -6.44 21.64 1.60
CA MET A 26 -7.59 22.44 1.16
C MET A 26 -8.67 22.65 2.24
N HIS A 27 -8.48 22.13 3.47
CA HIS A 27 -9.44 22.18 4.58
C HIS A 27 -10.82 21.60 4.24
N TRP A 28 -10.87 20.74 3.23
CA TRP A 28 -12.12 20.16 2.78
C TRP A 28 -12.56 19.09 3.81
N PRO A 29 -13.84 19.04 4.21
CA PRO A 29 -14.37 17.97 5.05
C PRO A 29 -14.03 16.59 4.47
N PHE A 30 -13.98 15.59 5.34
CA PHE A 30 -13.65 14.20 5.01
C PHE A 30 -12.16 13.90 4.75
N SER A 31 -11.25 14.88 4.94
CA SER A 31 -9.81 14.65 4.73
C SER A 31 -9.21 13.61 5.68
N VAL A 32 -9.72 13.52 6.90
CA VAL A 32 -9.21 12.60 7.93
C VAL A 32 -9.61 11.17 7.58
N GLU A 33 -10.86 10.99 7.18
CA GLU A 33 -11.47 9.73 6.77
C GLU A 33 -10.78 9.19 5.52
N ALA A 34 -10.53 10.05 4.52
CA ALA A 34 -9.77 9.70 3.33
C ALA A 34 -8.35 9.24 3.68
N ASN A 35 -7.64 9.97 4.55
CA ASN A 35 -6.29 9.59 4.97
C ASN A 35 -6.25 8.28 5.77
N ILE A 36 -7.20 8.04 6.67
CA ILE A 36 -7.32 6.79 7.43
C ILE A 36 -7.51 5.61 6.47
N LEU A 37 -8.36 5.77 5.44
CA LEU A 37 -8.60 4.76 4.44
C LEU A 37 -7.32 4.44 3.64
N SER A 38 -6.59 5.47 3.21
CA SER A 38 -5.31 5.34 2.50
C SER A 38 -4.26 4.60 3.33
N ILE A 39 -4.16 4.93 4.62
CA ILE A 39 -3.24 4.28 5.56
C ILE A 39 -3.61 2.80 5.72
N LEU A 40 -4.90 2.47 5.86
CA LEU A 40 -5.37 1.07 5.94
C LEU A 40 -4.94 0.25 4.71
N PHE A 41 -5.12 0.81 3.50
CA PHE A 41 -4.69 0.14 2.27
C PHE A 41 -3.16 -0.05 2.21
N MET A 42 -2.39 0.95 2.60
CA MET A 42 -0.93 0.82 2.68
C MET A 42 -0.49 -0.23 3.69
N LEU A 43 -1.13 -0.29 4.87
CA LEU A 43 -0.83 -1.25 5.92
C LEU A 43 -1.12 -2.69 5.46
N LEU A 44 -2.29 -2.90 4.87
CA LEU A 44 -2.67 -4.19 4.27
C LEU A 44 -1.67 -4.63 3.20
N SER A 45 -1.29 -3.71 2.30
CA SER A 45 -0.31 -4.01 1.25
C SER A 45 1.06 -4.36 1.83
N CYS A 46 1.48 -3.67 2.89
CA CYS A 46 2.74 -3.93 3.58
C CYS A 46 2.74 -5.31 4.26
N ILE A 47 1.66 -5.66 4.98
CA ILE A 47 1.50 -6.98 5.62
C ILE A 47 1.55 -8.10 4.56
N ILE A 48 0.82 -7.95 3.45
CA ILE A 48 0.82 -8.94 2.36
C ILE A 48 2.21 -9.09 1.75
N LEU A 49 2.94 -7.98 1.58
CA LEU A 49 4.32 -8.00 1.08
C LEU A 49 5.23 -8.77 2.05
N ILE A 50 5.20 -8.44 3.34
CA ILE A 50 6.03 -9.07 4.38
C ILE A 50 5.74 -10.58 4.45
N VAL A 51 4.47 -10.97 4.55
CA VAL A 51 4.08 -12.39 4.60
C VAL A 51 4.59 -13.14 3.37
N LYS A 52 4.50 -12.52 2.20
CA LYS A 52 4.96 -13.15 0.97
C LYS A 52 6.49 -13.24 0.88
N ILE A 53 7.21 -12.22 1.32
CA ILE A 53 8.68 -12.23 1.40
C ILE A 53 9.12 -13.34 2.35
N LEU A 54 8.52 -13.43 3.55
CA LEU A 54 8.85 -14.46 4.53
C LEU A 54 8.56 -15.86 3.99
N LYS A 55 7.43 -16.05 3.30
CA LYS A 55 7.09 -17.33 2.67
C LYS A 55 8.04 -17.70 1.53
N ASN A 56 8.45 -16.73 0.70
CA ASN A 56 9.33 -16.96 -0.44
C ASN A 56 10.81 -17.03 -0.07
N ASN A 57 11.23 -16.52 1.08
CA ASN A 57 12.61 -16.66 1.56
C ASN A 57 12.95 -18.10 1.99
N ASN A 58 11.94 -18.95 2.21
CA ASN A 58 12.13 -20.36 2.53
C ASN A 58 12.42 -21.20 1.27
N ASP A 59 11.99 -20.72 0.10
CA ASP A 59 12.24 -21.35 -1.20
C ASP A 59 13.21 -20.44 -1.95
N GLY A 60 14.53 -20.71 -1.91
CA GLY A 60 15.64 -19.87 -2.40
C GLY A 60 15.59 -19.36 -3.86
N SER A 61 14.49 -18.75 -4.25
CA SER A 61 14.11 -18.36 -5.59
C SER A 61 14.08 -16.84 -5.65
N LYS A 62 15.08 -16.36 -6.39
CA LYS A 62 15.24 -14.99 -6.87
C LYS A 62 13.90 -14.41 -7.22
N LEU A 63 13.65 -13.18 -6.76
CA LEU A 63 12.51 -12.34 -7.07
C LEU A 63 12.08 -12.52 -8.54
N ASN A 64 11.16 -13.46 -8.78
CA ASN A 64 10.63 -13.75 -10.11
C ASN A 64 9.73 -12.56 -10.51
N LEU A 65 10.37 -11.57 -11.13
CA LEU A 65 9.76 -10.48 -11.89
C LEU A 65 8.90 -11.09 -13.04
#